data_AF-A0AAN6GCB6-F1
#
_entry.id   AF-A0AAN6GCB6-F1
#
_cell.length_a   1.000
_cell.length_b   1.000
_cell.length_c   1.000
_cell.angle_alpha   90.00
_cell.angle_beta   90.00
_cell.angle_gamma   90.00
#
_symmetry.space_group_name_H-M   'P 1'
#
loop_
_entity.id
_entity.type
_entity.pdbx_description
1 polymer ?
#
loop_
_entity_poly.entity_id
_entity_poly.type
_entity_poly.pdbx_seq_one_letter_code
_entity_poly.pdbx_strand_id
1 'polypeptide(L)'
;MTHNAAEPDAPAFSFNGTTLYNSDIQTLAEEEWVGDAIIMLLFSLLEHDAHAAGIELWSPAVVQILCTMSDDELDPATASSLFPPLRRFNILPISDAYASSSGPSPASHWSLLLLHAPPAASPHAQDHITAYHLDSLDPHNARAAARCTANFASAFERLPTQMRAVGQPGWWSTSARSGEGEGEGEGEQGGEQTLEAQENAWDCGVYVLALTQALVRSLSAPRGAKKNKNNIDSVVNAVVRSHASPRRIAHFRSAFYHWVRRWQAEARKGGGRWDSQREVVQALGPWEREG
;
A
#
# COMPACT_ATOMS: atom_id res chain seq x y z
N MET A 1 -45.83 -14.34 2.75
CA MET A 1 -44.56 -13.62 2.96
C MET A 1 -43.72 -13.84 1.73
N THR A 2 -43.71 -12.86 0.82
CA THR A 2 -42.87 -12.89 -0.38
C THR A 2 -41.44 -12.60 0.06
N HIS A 3 -40.57 -13.61 -0.01
CA HIS A 3 -39.14 -13.38 0.01
C HIS A 3 -38.80 -12.49 -1.20
N ASN A 4 -38.52 -11.21 -0.96
CA ASN A 4 -37.83 -10.40 -1.96
C ASN A 4 -36.45 -11.03 -2.15
N ALA A 5 -36.24 -11.67 -3.30
CA ALA A 5 -34.90 -11.98 -3.75
C ALA A 5 -34.14 -10.64 -3.82
N ALA A 6 -33.01 -10.54 -3.10
CA ALA A 6 -32.14 -9.38 -3.24
C ALA A 6 -31.80 -9.23 -4.73
N GLU A 7 -31.98 -8.04 -5.29
CA GLU A 7 -31.57 -7.78 -6.67
C GLU A 7 -30.08 -8.11 -6.83
N PRO A 8 -29.68 -8.77 -7.94
CA PRO A 8 -28.28 -9.07 -8.18
C PRO A 8 -27.47 -7.76 -8.26
N ASP A 9 -26.30 -7.75 -7.63
CA ASP A 9 -25.45 -6.57 -7.64
C ASP A 9 -25.04 -6.23 -9.08
N ALA A 10 -25.34 -5.00 -9.50
CA ALA A 10 -25.16 -4.58 -10.87
C ALA A 10 -23.73 -4.05 -11.10
N PRO A 11 -23.11 -4.36 -12.26
CA PRO A 11 -21.79 -3.83 -12.59
C PRO A 11 -21.85 -2.30 -12.70
N ALA A 12 -20.85 -1.64 -12.12
CA ALA A 12 -20.70 -0.20 -12.18
C ALA A 12 -19.89 0.23 -13.41
N PHE A 13 -18.67 -0.31 -13.57
CA PHE A 13 -17.80 -0.10 -14.72
C PHE A 13 -16.67 -1.14 -14.77
N SER A 14 -15.97 -1.21 -15.89
CA SER A 14 -14.76 -2.03 -16.02
C SER A 14 -13.54 -1.18 -16.34
N PHE A 15 -12.41 -1.50 -15.71
CA PHE A 15 -11.13 -0.87 -15.93
C PHE A 15 -10.01 -1.89 -15.98
N ASN A 16 -9.18 -1.85 -17.03
CA ASN A 16 -8.03 -2.75 -17.19
C ASN A 16 -8.39 -4.23 -16.96
N GLY A 17 -9.50 -4.69 -17.55
CA GLY A 17 -10.00 -6.06 -17.40
C GLY A 17 -10.67 -6.40 -16.05
N THR A 18 -10.67 -5.49 -15.07
CA THR A 18 -11.36 -5.66 -13.78
C THR A 18 -12.73 -4.99 -13.82
N THR A 19 -13.77 -5.69 -13.37
CA THR A 19 -15.13 -5.12 -13.25
C THR A 19 -15.41 -4.79 -11.80
N LEU A 20 -15.80 -3.54 -11.54
CA LEU A 20 -16.32 -3.11 -10.25
C LEU A 20 -17.85 -3.13 -10.28
N TYR A 21 -18.45 -3.54 -9.17
CA TYR A 21 -19.88 -3.55 -8.93
C TYR A 21 -20.30 -2.35 -8.08
N ASN A 22 -21.62 -2.14 -7.96
CA ASN A 22 -22.13 -1.04 -7.15
C ASN A 22 -21.78 -1.22 -5.67
N SER A 23 -21.77 -2.46 -5.15
CA SER A 23 -21.36 -2.72 -3.77
C SER A 23 -19.89 -2.40 -3.52
N ASP A 24 -18.99 -2.67 -4.48
CA ASP A 24 -17.57 -2.33 -4.36
C ASP A 24 -17.39 -0.82 -4.18
N ILE A 25 -18.08 -0.01 -4.98
CA ILE A 25 -18.01 1.46 -4.88
C ILE A 25 -18.58 1.94 -3.54
N GLN A 26 -19.56 1.25 -2.98
CA GLN A 26 -20.15 1.61 -1.70
C GLN A 26 -19.12 1.50 -0.56
N THR A 27 -18.11 0.62 -0.66
CA THR A 27 -17.04 0.50 0.35
C THR A 27 -16.18 1.77 0.52
N LEU A 28 -16.23 2.69 -0.45
CA LEU A 28 -15.59 4.01 -0.37
C LEU A 28 -16.46 5.08 0.30
N ALA A 29 -17.75 4.83 0.54
CA ALA A 29 -18.63 5.76 1.23
C ALA A 29 -18.16 5.97 2.68
N GLU A 30 -18.60 7.06 3.30
CA GLU A 30 -18.31 7.33 4.70
C GLU A 30 -18.81 6.18 5.59
N GLU A 31 -18.09 5.90 6.69
CA GLU A 31 -18.39 4.81 7.64
C GLU A 31 -18.29 3.37 7.08
N GLU A 32 -18.06 3.20 5.79
CA GLU A 32 -17.90 1.88 5.17
C GLU A 32 -16.46 1.39 5.21
N TRP A 33 -16.24 0.09 5.03
CA TRP A 33 -14.90 -0.50 5.09
C TRP A 33 -14.40 -0.79 3.69
N VAL A 34 -13.26 -0.21 3.31
CA VAL A 34 -12.67 -0.38 1.97
C VAL A 34 -12.43 -1.87 1.67
N GLY A 35 -12.98 -2.34 0.55
CA GLY A 35 -12.80 -3.70 0.07
C GLY A 35 -11.66 -3.86 -0.94
N ASP A 36 -11.28 -5.12 -1.21
CA ASP A 36 -10.19 -5.50 -2.12
C ASP A 36 -10.33 -4.89 -3.51
N ALA A 37 -11.56 -4.85 -4.06
CA ALA A 37 -11.82 -4.32 -5.40
C ALA A 37 -11.42 -2.85 -5.55
N ILE A 38 -11.55 -2.06 -4.47
CA ILE A 38 -11.15 -0.65 -4.46
C ILE A 38 -9.63 -0.50 -4.35
N ILE A 39 -8.97 -1.33 -3.55
CA ILE A 39 -7.50 -1.40 -3.50
C ILE A 39 -6.97 -1.75 -4.89
N MET A 40 -7.57 -2.75 -5.54
CA MET A 40 -7.22 -3.16 -6.89
C MET A 40 -7.48 -2.08 -7.94
N LEU A 41 -8.58 -1.34 -7.84
CA LEU A 41 -8.83 -0.20 -8.73
C LEU A 41 -7.71 0.83 -8.64
N LEU A 42 -7.31 1.22 -7.43
CA LEU A 42 -6.20 2.17 -7.27
C LEU A 42 -4.89 1.61 -7.81
N PHE A 43 -4.59 0.34 -7.54
CA PHE A 43 -3.33 -0.28 -8.00
C PHE A 43 -3.26 -0.29 -9.52
N SER A 44 -4.35 -0.66 -10.19
CA SER A 44 -4.45 -0.60 -11.66
C SER A 44 -4.29 0.83 -12.20
N LEU A 45 -4.76 1.85 -11.47
CA LEU A 45 -4.58 3.26 -11.87
C LEU A 45 -3.13 3.74 -11.73
N LEU A 46 -2.35 3.13 -10.83
CA LEU A 46 -0.97 3.52 -10.54
C LEU A 46 0.08 2.63 -11.22
N GLU A 47 -0.34 1.50 -11.81
CA GLU A 47 0.53 0.43 -12.30
C GLU A 47 1.66 0.93 -13.22
N HIS A 48 1.31 1.76 -14.20
CA HIS A 48 2.30 2.31 -15.14
C HIS A 48 3.38 3.13 -14.43
N ASP A 49 2.96 4.06 -13.57
CA ASP A 49 3.88 4.96 -12.85
C ASP A 49 4.70 4.22 -11.80
N ALA A 50 4.11 3.19 -11.18
CA ALA A 50 4.77 2.29 -10.25
C ALA A 50 5.86 1.48 -10.97
N HIS A 51 5.54 0.83 -12.09
CA HIS A 51 6.50 0.05 -12.88
C HIS A 51 7.65 0.91 -13.39
N ALA A 52 7.36 2.14 -13.87
CA ALA A 52 8.39 3.08 -14.30
C ALA A 52 9.36 3.47 -13.17
N ALA A 53 8.90 3.45 -11.92
CA ALA A 53 9.72 3.70 -10.73
C ALA A 53 10.38 2.43 -10.15
N GLY A 54 10.19 1.27 -10.77
CA GLY A 54 10.67 -0.01 -10.25
C GLY A 54 9.93 -0.46 -8.99
N ILE A 55 8.63 -0.18 -8.92
CA ILE A 55 7.71 -0.59 -7.85
C ILE A 55 6.78 -1.66 -8.39
N GLU A 56 6.60 -2.76 -7.66
CA GLU A 56 5.57 -3.76 -7.90
C GLU A 56 4.42 -3.57 -6.90
N LEU A 57 3.17 -3.58 -7.37
CA LEU A 57 1.97 -3.44 -6.52
C LEU A 57 1.27 -4.79 -6.41
N TRP A 58 1.28 -5.40 -5.22
CA TRP A 58 0.75 -6.76 -5.02
C TRP A 58 -0.72 -6.73 -4.63
N SER A 59 -1.58 -7.47 -5.34
CA SER A 59 -3.01 -7.53 -4.99
C SER A 59 -3.26 -8.13 -3.60
N PRO A 60 -4.35 -7.74 -2.90
CA PRO A 60 -4.73 -8.37 -1.64
C PRO A 60 -4.77 -9.90 -1.69
N ALA A 61 -5.31 -10.46 -2.78
CA ALA A 61 -5.38 -11.91 -2.98
C ALA A 61 -3.99 -12.56 -3.09
N VAL A 62 -3.05 -11.95 -3.81
CA VAL A 62 -1.68 -12.45 -3.93
C VAL A 62 -0.97 -12.40 -2.58
N VAL A 63 -1.15 -11.32 -1.81
CA VAL A 63 -0.59 -11.20 -0.45
C VAL A 63 -1.18 -12.25 0.48
N GLN A 64 -2.48 -12.51 0.39
CA GLN A 64 -3.13 -13.56 1.17
C GLN A 64 -2.55 -14.94 0.84
N ILE A 65 -2.41 -15.29 -0.45
CA ILE A 65 -1.78 -16.54 -0.89
C ILE A 65 -0.38 -16.64 -0.27
N LEU A 66 0.47 -15.62 -0.46
CA LEU A 66 1.82 -15.58 0.10
C LEU A 66 1.83 -15.86 1.60
N CYS A 67 0.90 -15.26 2.37
CA CYS A 67 0.87 -15.38 3.82
C CYS A 67 0.25 -16.70 4.33
N THR A 68 -0.59 -17.35 3.53
CA THR A 68 -1.25 -18.62 3.91
C THR A 68 -0.50 -19.86 3.48
N MET A 69 0.47 -19.73 2.56
CA MET A 69 1.33 -20.84 2.16
C MET A 69 2.24 -21.28 3.31
N SER A 70 2.53 -22.59 3.34
CA SER A 70 3.53 -23.16 4.24
C SER A 70 4.95 -22.92 3.72
N ASP A 71 5.94 -22.95 4.62
CA ASP A 71 7.35 -22.73 4.24
C ASP A 71 7.84 -23.75 3.20
N ASP A 72 7.33 -24.99 3.25
CA ASP A 72 7.67 -26.06 2.30
C ASP A 72 7.15 -25.79 0.87
N GLU A 73 6.13 -24.95 0.72
CA GLU A 73 5.53 -24.58 -0.58
C GLU A 73 6.11 -23.28 -1.16
N LEU A 74 6.93 -22.55 -0.37
CA LEU A 74 7.52 -21.26 -0.73
C LEU A 74 8.95 -21.41 -1.27
N ASP A 75 9.20 -22.47 -2.04
CA ASP A 75 10.46 -22.61 -2.76
C ASP A 75 10.55 -21.59 -3.93
N PRO A 76 11.75 -21.11 -4.29
CA PRO A 76 11.94 -20.08 -5.31
C PRO A 76 11.42 -20.45 -6.71
N ALA A 77 11.44 -21.74 -7.07
CA ALA A 77 10.95 -22.17 -8.38
C ALA A 77 9.42 -22.04 -8.44
N THR A 78 8.72 -22.49 -7.40
CA THR A 78 7.28 -22.30 -7.24
C THR A 78 6.92 -20.81 -7.19
N ALA A 79 7.62 -20.03 -6.36
CA ALA A 79 7.41 -18.60 -6.19
C ALA A 79 7.53 -17.81 -7.50
N SER A 80 8.52 -18.14 -8.35
CA SER A 80 8.74 -17.45 -9.63
C SER A 80 7.58 -17.56 -10.62
N SER A 81 6.75 -18.59 -10.46
CA SER A 81 5.57 -18.85 -11.30
C SER A 81 4.27 -18.32 -10.71
N LEU A 82 4.20 -18.20 -9.39
CA LEU A 82 2.97 -17.89 -8.65
C LEU A 82 2.87 -16.40 -8.32
N PHE A 83 4.00 -15.74 -8.07
CA PHE A 83 4.03 -14.37 -7.57
C PHE A 83 4.47 -13.36 -8.62
N PRO A 84 4.05 -12.09 -8.48
CA PRO A 84 4.58 -10.99 -9.28
C PRO A 84 6.10 -10.91 -9.21
N PRO A 85 6.76 -10.37 -10.26
CA PRO A 85 8.21 -10.29 -10.30
C PRO A 85 8.75 -9.41 -9.18
N LEU A 86 9.89 -9.80 -8.62
CA LEU A 86 10.61 -8.97 -7.66
C LEU A 86 11.07 -7.68 -8.32
N ARG A 87 10.60 -6.54 -7.80
CA ARG A 87 11.15 -5.22 -8.15
C ARG A 87 11.90 -4.59 -6.99
N ARG A 88 12.53 -3.44 -7.26
CA ARG A 88 13.30 -2.68 -6.27
C ARG A 88 12.44 -2.32 -5.06
N PHE A 89 11.20 -1.94 -5.31
CA PHE A 89 10.20 -1.67 -4.29
C PHE A 89 9.00 -2.58 -4.54
N ASN A 90 8.38 -3.07 -3.48
CA ASN A 90 7.15 -3.87 -3.56
C ASN A 90 6.20 -3.32 -2.51
N ILE A 91 4.98 -2.97 -2.90
CA ILE A 91 3.95 -2.43 -2.01
C ILE A 91 2.85 -3.48 -1.86
N LEU A 92 2.58 -3.87 -0.62
CA LEU A 92 1.68 -4.96 -0.26
C LEU A 92 0.61 -4.43 0.72
N PRO A 93 -0.69 -4.52 0.40
CA PRO A 93 -1.76 -4.28 1.36
C PRO A 93 -1.81 -5.46 2.35
N ILE A 94 -1.73 -5.14 3.64
CA ILE A 94 -1.70 -6.13 4.71
C ILE A 94 -3.04 -6.21 5.43
N SER A 95 -3.56 -7.43 5.61
CA SER A 95 -4.77 -7.74 6.37
C SER A 95 -4.45 -8.65 7.55
N ASP A 96 -5.19 -8.49 8.64
CA ASP A 96 -5.16 -9.41 9.78
C ASP A 96 -5.82 -10.77 9.51
N ALA A 97 -6.50 -10.98 8.38
CA ALA A 97 -7.14 -12.25 8.03
C ALA A 97 -6.19 -13.45 8.07
N TYR A 98 -4.90 -13.23 7.85
CA TYR A 98 -3.82 -14.22 7.88
C TYR A 98 -2.85 -14.02 9.05
N ALA A 99 -3.24 -13.24 10.07
CA ALA A 99 -2.44 -13.08 11.28
C ALA A 99 -2.41 -14.37 12.12
N SER A 100 -3.49 -15.16 12.11
CA SER A 100 -3.61 -16.42 12.85
C SER A 100 -3.37 -17.64 11.96
N SER A 101 -2.71 -18.64 12.52
CA SER A 101 -2.60 -19.99 11.93
C SER A 101 -3.80 -20.90 12.26
N SER A 102 -4.76 -20.42 13.07
CA SER A 102 -5.86 -21.24 13.61
C SER A 102 -7.14 -21.28 12.75
N GLY A 103 -7.04 -20.94 11.46
CA GLY A 103 -8.17 -20.90 10.52
C GLY A 103 -8.60 -19.49 10.13
N PRO A 104 -9.55 -19.36 9.18
CA PRO A 104 -9.95 -18.07 8.62
C PRO A 104 -10.59 -17.17 9.68
N SER A 105 -9.98 -16.03 9.95
CA SER A 105 -10.60 -14.91 10.67
C SER A 105 -11.18 -13.95 9.65
N PRO A 106 -12.36 -13.35 9.88
CA PRO A 106 -12.79 -12.20 9.08
C PRO A 106 -11.71 -11.11 9.17
N ALA A 107 -11.32 -10.56 8.01
CA ALA A 107 -10.44 -9.40 7.95
C ALA A 107 -11.09 -8.24 8.71
N SER A 108 -10.41 -7.70 9.71
CA SER A 108 -10.90 -6.59 10.52
C SER A 108 -10.08 -5.29 10.35
N HIS A 109 -8.89 -5.36 9.74
CA HIS A 109 -8.02 -4.19 9.63
C HIS A 109 -7.05 -4.27 8.44
N TRP A 110 -6.82 -3.12 7.81
CA TRP A 110 -5.83 -2.94 6.74
C TRP A 110 -4.63 -2.12 7.22
N SER A 111 -3.44 -2.50 6.77
CA SER A 111 -2.21 -1.70 6.91
C SER A 111 -1.37 -1.81 5.65
N LEU A 112 -0.30 -1.03 5.50
CA LEU A 112 0.54 -1.04 4.30
C LEU A 112 1.94 -1.56 4.61
N LEU A 113 2.48 -2.41 3.74
CA LEU A 113 3.86 -2.86 3.80
C LEU A 113 4.60 -2.41 2.53
N LEU A 114 5.70 -1.68 2.72
CA LEU A 114 6.65 -1.36 1.66
C LEU A 114 7.93 -2.18 1.88
N LEU A 115 8.27 -3.02 0.91
CA LEU A 115 9.52 -3.76 0.89
C LEU A 115 10.50 -3.09 -0.08
N HIS A 116 11.68 -2.70 0.41
CA HIS A 116 12.80 -2.26 -0.40
C HIS A 116 13.79 -3.42 -0.57
N ALA A 117 13.85 -3.95 -1.77
CA ALA A 117 14.72 -5.04 -2.18
C ALA A 117 15.75 -4.48 -3.18
N PRO A 118 16.95 -4.06 -2.75
CA PRO A 118 17.96 -3.57 -3.68
C PRO A 118 18.31 -4.65 -4.72
N PRO A 119 18.70 -4.24 -5.95
CA PRO A 119 19.21 -5.16 -6.95
C PRO A 119 20.35 -5.99 -6.36
N ALA A 120 20.38 -7.29 -6.68
CA ALA A 120 21.42 -8.19 -6.22
C ALA A 120 22.80 -7.62 -6.55
N ALA A 121 23.64 -7.37 -5.54
CA ALA A 121 25.01 -6.88 -5.74
C ALA A 121 25.89 -7.91 -6.49
N SER A 122 25.51 -9.19 -6.41
CA SER A 122 26.15 -10.32 -7.08
C SER A 122 25.14 -11.49 -7.20
N PRO A 123 25.25 -12.38 -8.19
CA PRO A 123 24.39 -13.57 -8.35
C PRO A 123 24.36 -14.53 -7.15
N HIS A 124 25.30 -14.39 -6.21
CA HIS A 124 25.41 -15.22 -5.01
C HIS A 124 25.25 -14.42 -3.71
N ALA A 125 24.97 -13.11 -3.79
CA ALA A 125 24.73 -12.30 -2.61
C ALA A 125 23.24 -12.35 -2.26
N GLN A 126 22.93 -12.89 -1.07
CA GLN A 126 21.60 -12.72 -0.49
C GLN A 126 21.51 -11.30 0.05
N ASP A 127 21.01 -10.36 -0.74
CA ASP A 127 20.83 -9.00 -0.25
C ASP A 127 19.62 -8.91 0.66
N HIS A 128 19.77 -8.04 1.64
CA HIS A 128 18.79 -7.73 2.66
C HIS A 128 17.58 -6.98 2.08
N ILE A 129 16.37 -7.40 2.47
CA ILE A 129 15.14 -6.60 2.26
C ILE A 129 14.91 -5.70 3.45
N THR A 130 14.62 -4.41 3.24
CA THR A 130 14.13 -3.51 4.29
C THR A 130 12.62 -3.41 4.22
N ALA A 131 11.93 -3.69 5.32
CA ALA A 131 10.47 -3.66 5.39
C ALA A 131 10.00 -2.43 6.17
N TYR A 132 9.07 -1.65 5.61
CA TYR A 132 8.41 -0.52 6.27
C TYR A 132 6.93 -0.87 6.45
N HIS A 133 6.49 -0.99 7.70
CA HIS A 133 5.10 -1.28 8.03
C HIS A 133 4.44 0.02 8.49
N LEU A 134 3.41 0.44 7.75
CA LEU A 134 2.62 1.64 8.02
C LEU A 134 1.22 1.19 8.44
N ASP A 135 0.95 1.24 9.74
CA ASP A 135 -0.28 0.77 10.35
C ASP A 135 -0.96 1.88 11.14
N SER A 136 -2.11 2.36 10.65
CA SER A 136 -2.88 3.41 11.32
C SER A 136 -3.47 3.00 12.68
N LEU A 137 -3.41 1.71 13.03
CA LEU A 137 -3.67 1.18 14.38
C LEU A 137 -2.48 0.35 14.89
N ASP A 138 -1.24 0.77 14.63
CA ASP A 138 -0.05 0.07 15.12
C ASP A 138 -0.18 -0.33 16.60
N PRO A 139 0.15 -1.58 16.99
CA PRO A 139 0.76 -2.65 16.18
C PRO A 139 -0.24 -3.72 15.66
N HIS A 140 -1.49 -3.35 15.34
CA HIS A 140 -2.57 -4.31 15.05
C HIS A 140 -2.19 -5.39 14.01
N ASN A 141 -1.62 -5.00 12.88
CA ASN A 141 -1.22 -5.90 11.80
C ASN A 141 0.26 -6.32 11.87
N ALA A 142 0.99 -6.05 12.96
CA ALA A 142 2.43 -6.33 13.04
C ALA A 142 2.77 -7.81 12.80
N ARG A 143 1.94 -8.75 13.30
CA ARG A 143 2.14 -10.19 13.05
C ARG A 143 1.91 -10.57 11.60
N ALA A 144 0.86 -10.02 10.98
CA ALA A 144 0.54 -10.25 9.58
C ALA A 144 1.65 -9.70 8.67
N ALA A 145 2.13 -8.49 8.94
CA ALA A 145 3.25 -7.88 8.23
C ALA A 145 4.53 -8.70 8.39
N ALA A 146 4.85 -9.16 9.61
CA ALA A 146 6.03 -9.97 9.88
C ALA A 146 6.02 -11.30 9.13
N ARG A 147 4.87 -11.98 9.14
CA ARG A 147 4.64 -13.20 8.34
C ARG A 147 4.83 -12.92 6.85
N CYS A 148 4.19 -11.87 6.32
CA CYS A 148 4.32 -11.49 4.93
C CYS A 148 5.77 -11.21 4.53
N THR A 149 6.54 -10.54 5.40
CA THR A 149 7.95 -10.21 5.16
C THR A 149 8.82 -11.46 5.14
N ALA A 150 8.60 -12.40 6.07
CA ALA A 150 9.33 -13.66 6.11
C ALA A 150 9.03 -14.53 4.87
N ASN A 151 7.76 -14.66 4.50
CA ASN A 151 7.35 -15.46 3.34
C ASN A 151 7.86 -14.83 2.03
N PHE A 152 7.82 -13.50 1.91
CA PHE A 152 8.42 -12.78 0.78
C PHE A 152 9.93 -13.04 0.69
N ALA A 153 10.64 -12.98 1.82
CA ALA A 153 12.07 -13.24 1.85
C ALA A 153 12.41 -14.66 1.39
N SER A 154 11.65 -15.66 1.85
CA SER A 154 11.78 -17.06 1.42
C SER A 154 11.53 -17.22 -0.08
N ALA A 155 10.39 -16.69 -0.56
CA ALA A 155 9.97 -16.81 -1.96
C ALA A 155 10.98 -16.23 -2.96
N PHE A 156 11.79 -15.25 -2.55
CA PHE A 156 12.74 -14.57 -3.43
C PHE A 156 14.21 -14.70 -3.01
N GLU A 157 14.55 -15.70 -2.19
CA GLU A 157 15.91 -15.96 -1.68
C GLU A 157 16.60 -14.71 -1.09
N ARG A 158 15.85 -13.89 -0.35
CA ARG A 158 16.36 -12.70 0.32
C ARG A 158 16.55 -12.93 1.80
N LEU A 159 17.44 -12.15 2.42
CA LEU A 159 17.55 -12.11 3.86
C LEU A 159 16.54 -11.09 4.43
N PRO A 160 15.63 -11.48 5.33
CA PRO A 160 14.81 -10.50 6.03
C PRO A 160 15.70 -9.59 6.87
N THR A 161 15.41 -8.29 6.91
CA THR A 161 15.95 -7.39 7.95
C THR A 161 14.88 -7.04 8.97
N GLN A 162 15.29 -6.29 9.99
CA GLN A 162 14.37 -5.71 10.96
C GLN A 162 13.24 -4.95 10.26
N MET A 163 12.01 -5.32 10.60
CA MET A 163 10.82 -4.58 10.21
C MET A 163 10.83 -3.22 10.86
N ARG A 164 10.62 -2.20 10.02
CA ARG A 164 10.51 -0.80 10.42
C ARG A 164 9.05 -0.46 10.69
N ALA A 165 8.65 -0.50 11.95
CA ALA A 165 7.34 0.00 12.38
C ALA A 165 7.39 1.53 12.30
N VAL A 166 6.69 2.11 11.33
CA VAL A 166 6.69 3.55 11.10
C VAL A 166 5.68 4.18 12.04
N GLY A 167 6.11 4.60 13.24
CA GLY A 167 5.21 5.19 14.24
C GLY A 167 5.59 5.02 15.71
N GLN A 168 6.65 4.27 16.03
CA GLN A 168 7.12 4.12 17.41
C GLN A 168 8.14 5.22 17.77
N PRO A 169 8.00 5.91 18.93
CA PRO A 169 9.01 6.82 19.44
C PRO A 169 10.37 6.11 19.56
N GLY A 170 11.43 6.68 18.96
CA GLY A 170 12.79 6.14 19.06
C GLY A 170 13.22 5.15 17.95
N TRP A 171 12.37 4.86 16.96
CA TRP A 171 12.70 4.00 15.80
C TRP A 171 13.97 4.46 15.03
N TRP A 172 14.27 5.75 15.02
CA TRP A 172 15.42 6.33 14.31
C TRP A 172 16.73 6.34 15.13
N SER A 173 16.71 6.03 16.42
CA SER A 173 17.89 6.23 17.28
C SER A 173 18.99 5.17 17.12
N THR A 174 18.73 4.05 16.45
CA THR A 174 19.70 2.96 16.31
C THR A 174 20.60 3.08 15.07
N SER A 175 20.33 4.01 14.15
CA SER A 175 21.16 4.19 12.93
C SER A 175 22.22 5.30 13.04
N ALA A 176 22.23 6.09 14.12
CA ALA A 176 23.05 7.30 14.22
C ALA A 176 24.06 7.33 15.38
N ARG A 177 24.23 6.26 16.17
CA ARG A 177 25.19 6.23 17.29
C ARG A 177 26.20 5.09 17.20
N SER A 178 27.15 5.27 16.28
CA SER A 178 28.53 4.79 16.44
C SER A 178 29.48 5.95 16.11
N GLY A 179 29.46 6.97 16.95
CA GLY A 179 30.34 8.12 16.86
C GLY A 179 30.26 8.90 18.15
N GLU A 180 31.18 8.59 19.07
CA GLU A 180 31.44 9.42 20.25
C GLU A 180 31.86 10.82 19.77
N GLY A 181 31.16 11.84 20.26
CA GLY A 181 31.40 13.23 19.90
C GLY A 181 30.39 14.12 20.61
N GLU A 182 30.70 14.47 21.85
CA GLU A 182 29.99 15.50 22.61
C GLU A 182 30.21 16.86 21.93
N GLY A 183 29.12 17.44 21.43
CA GLY A 183 29.08 18.78 20.88
C GLY A 183 27.70 19.36 21.08
N GLU A 184 27.54 20.17 22.12
CA GLU A 184 26.35 20.96 22.38
C GLU A 184 26.20 22.02 21.28
N GLY A 185 25.25 21.78 20.37
CA GLY A 185 24.80 22.76 19.39
C GLY A 185 23.28 22.81 19.43
N GLU A 186 22.75 23.95 19.86
CA GLU A 186 21.34 24.31 19.76
C GLU A 186 20.95 24.33 18.27
N GLY A 187 20.37 23.23 17.79
CA GLY A 187 19.81 23.09 16.45
C GLY A 187 18.35 22.68 16.56
N GLU A 188 17.46 23.49 15.95
CA GLU A 188 16.06 23.23 15.63
C GLU A 188 15.52 21.85 16.05
N GLN A 189 14.64 21.85 17.05
CA GLN A 189 13.79 20.71 17.41
C GLN A 189 12.82 20.40 16.25
N GLY A 190 13.30 19.67 15.24
CA GLY A 190 12.47 19.03 14.24
C GLY A 190 11.69 17.89 14.89
N GLY A 191 10.50 18.21 15.40
CA GLY A 191 9.61 17.27 16.08
C GLY A 191 9.46 15.95 15.32
N GLU A 192 9.83 14.88 16.01
CA GLU A 192 9.61 13.47 15.67
C GLU A 192 8.10 13.26 15.46
N GLN A 193 7.67 13.06 14.22
CA GLN A 193 6.26 12.79 13.91
C GLN A 193 6.10 11.36 13.42
N THR A 194 5.39 10.59 14.23
CA THR A 194 4.94 9.24 13.99
C THR A 194 3.78 9.23 12.99
N LEU A 195 3.47 8.08 12.38
CA LEU A 195 2.20 7.90 11.68
C LEU A 195 1.07 8.25 12.66
N GLU A 196 0.18 9.18 12.28
CA GLU A 196 -0.94 9.52 13.14
C GLU A 196 -1.92 8.34 13.16
N ALA A 197 -2.38 7.97 14.36
CA ALA A 197 -3.36 6.92 14.49
C ALA A 197 -4.69 7.35 13.84
N GLN A 198 -5.40 6.41 13.22
CA GLN A 198 -6.75 6.69 12.74
C GLN A 198 -7.70 7.01 13.91
N GLU A 199 -8.66 7.90 13.66
CA GLU A 199 -9.63 8.37 14.67
C GLU A 199 -10.97 7.61 14.62
N ASN A 200 -11.17 6.77 13.60
CA ASN A 200 -12.40 6.01 13.37
C ASN A 200 -12.11 4.54 13.04
N ALA A 201 -13.15 3.72 12.94
CA ALA A 201 -13.02 2.27 12.79
C ALA A 201 -12.82 1.79 11.34
N TRP A 202 -12.95 2.67 10.34
CA TRP A 202 -13.22 2.27 8.95
C TRP A 202 -12.22 2.83 7.92
N ASP A 203 -11.40 3.82 8.29
CA ASP A 203 -10.47 4.46 7.35
C ASP A 203 -9.14 3.70 7.18
N CYS A 204 -8.91 2.57 7.86
CA CYS A 204 -7.67 1.79 7.75
C CYS A 204 -7.30 1.45 6.29
N GLY A 205 -8.29 1.04 5.49
CA GLY A 205 -8.08 0.81 4.05
C GLY A 205 -7.85 2.10 3.26
N VAL A 206 -8.38 3.24 3.69
CA VAL A 206 -8.11 4.55 3.06
C VAL A 206 -6.67 4.99 3.30
N TYR A 207 -6.10 4.72 4.48
CA TYR A 207 -4.66 4.91 4.73
C TYR A 207 -3.81 4.11 3.73
N VAL A 208 -4.15 2.84 3.48
CA VAL A 208 -3.48 2.00 2.46
C VAL A 208 -3.54 2.64 1.08
N LEU A 209 -4.71 3.12 0.65
CA LEU A 209 -4.87 3.81 -0.64
C LEU A 209 -4.01 5.08 -0.73
N ALA A 210 -4.13 5.97 0.26
CA ALA A 210 -3.47 7.27 0.25
C ALA A 210 -1.95 7.16 0.32
N LEU A 211 -1.44 6.29 1.18
CA LEU A 211 0.00 6.09 1.35
C LEU A 211 0.61 5.37 0.14
N THR A 212 -0.10 4.43 -0.48
CA THR A 212 0.37 3.80 -1.73
C THR A 212 0.54 4.84 -2.83
N GLN A 213 -0.47 5.67 -3.06
CA GLN A 213 -0.38 6.73 -4.08
C GLN A 213 0.76 7.72 -3.80
N ALA A 214 0.89 8.15 -2.55
CA ALA A 214 1.94 9.08 -2.15
C ALA A 214 3.35 8.47 -2.30
N LEU A 215 3.52 7.19 -1.95
CA LEU A 215 4.78 6.44 -2.13
C LEU A 215 5.13 6.30 -3.60
N VAL A 216 4.19 5.86 -4.44
CA VAL A 216 4.40 5.72 -5.90
C VAL A 216 4.89 7.05 -6.46
N ARG A 217 4.16 8.14 -6.25
CA ARG A 217 4.56 9.46 -6.76
C ARG A 217 5.92 9.93 -6.25
N SER A 218 6.19 9.75 -4.96
CA SER A 218 7.45 10.20 -4.35
C SER A 218 8.66 9.43 -4.89
N LEU A 219 8.46 8.14 -5.20
CA LEU A 219 9.49 7.27 -5.76
C LEU A 219 9.63 7.41 -7.29
N SER A 220 8.57 7.80 -8.00
CA SER A 220 8.58 8.10 -9.44
C SER A 220 9.15 9.49 -9.78
N ALA A 221 9.18 10.43 -8.82
CA ALA A 221 9.65 11.78 -9.06
C ALA A 221 11.11 11.81 -9.61
N PRO A 222 11.39 12.60 -10.66
CA PRO A 222 12.73 12.71 -11.21
C PRO A 222 13.76 13.03 -10.13
N ARG A 223 14.85 12.27 -10.10
CA ARG A 223 15.97 12.49 -9.18
C ARG A 223 16.71 13.77 -9.58
N GLY A 224 16.14 14.92 -9.24
CA GLY A 224 16.84 16.20 -9.30
C GLY A 224 18.09 16.12 -8.41
N ALA A 225 19.20 16.65 -8.93
CA ALA A 225 20.58 16.55 -8.43
C ALA A 225 20.83 17.11 -7.00
N LYS A 226 20.14 16.60 -5.99
CA LYS A 226 20.43 16.85 -4.57
C LYS A 226 20.83 15.53 -3.90
N LYS A 227 22.08 15.48 -3.42
CA LYS A 227 22.80 14.31 -2.88
C LYS A 227 22.08 13.52 -1.75
N ASN A 228 21.01 14.03 -1.15
CA ASN A 228 20.31 13.38 -0.03
C ASN A 228 18.99 12.66 -0.38
N LYS A 229 18.55 12.64 -1.65
CA LYS A 229 17.30 11.96 -2.08
C LYS A 229 17.40 10.43 -2.22
N ASN A 230 18.56 9.84 -1.95
CA ASN A 230 18.75 8.39 -2.06
C ASN A 230 18.36 7.62 -0.79
N ASN A 231 17.96 8.31 0.29
CA ASN A 231 17.53 7.64 1.51
C ASN A 231 16.03 7.36 1.48
N ILE A 232 15.66 6.08 1.33
CA ILE A 232 14.28 5.60 1.37
C ILE A 232 13.57 5.98 2.70
N ASP A 233 14.28 6.04 3.83
CA ASP A 233 13.73 6.50 5.11
C ASP A 233 13.20 7.94 4.99
N SER A 234 13.95 8.81 4.32
CA SER A 234 13.51 10.20 4.12
C SER A 234 12.26 10.29 3.25
N VAL A 235 12.09 9.38 2.28
CA VAL A 235 10.91 9.34 1.42
C VAL A 235 9.71 8.88 2.21
N VAL A 236 9.82 7.77 2.94
CA VAL A 236 8.75 7.24 3.80
C VAL A 236 8.33 8.28 4.83
N ASN A 237 9.29 8.92 5.51
CA ASN A 237 9.01 9.97 6.50
C ASN A 237 8.35 11.20 5.88
N ALA A 238 8.73 11.60 4.67
CA ALA A 238 8.08 12.72 3.98
C ALA A 238 6.63 12.37 3.60
N VAL A 239 6.39 11.14 3.13
CA VAL A 239 5.06 10.66 2.77
C VAL A 239 4.16 10.62 4.01
N VAL A 240 4.61 9.99 5.09
CA VAL A 240 3.84 9.88 6.34
C VAL A 240 3.45 11.25 6.87
N ARG A 241 4.43 12.16 7.03
CA ARG A 241 4.15 13.51 7.54
C ARG A 241 3.18 14.31 6.68
N SER A 242 3.16 14.08 5.36
CA SER A 242 2.37 14.90 4.45
C SER A 242 0.98 14.34 4.17
N HIS A 243 0.78 13.02 4.32
CA HIS A 243 -0.42 12.32 3.85
C HIS A 243 -1.15 11.51 4.91
N ALA A 244 -0.51 11.19 6.04
CA ALA A 244 -1.05 10.24 7.01
C ALA A 244 -1.78 10.87 8.20
N SER A 245 -2.35 12.07 8.06
CA SER A 245 -3.22 12.63 9.10
C SER A 245 -4.67 12.26 8.84
N PRO A 246 -5.50 12.05 9.89
CA PRO A 246 -6.93 11.74 9.75
C PRO A 246 -7.66 12.72 8.82
N ARG A 247 -7.33 14.02 8.91
CA ARG A 247 -7.89 15.05 8.03
C ARG A 247 -7.55 14.83 6.55
N ARG A 248 -6.29 14.47 6.24
CA ARG A 248 -5.86 14.20 4.86
C ARG A 248 -6.50 12.93 4.33
N ILE A 249 -6.63 11.90 5.16
CA ILE A 249 -7.27 10.64 4.82
C ILE A 249 -8.76 10.82 4.53
N ALA A 250 -9.49 11.54 5.39
CA ALA A 250 -10.90 11.86 5.15
C ALA A 250 -11.10 12.65 3.84
N HIS A 251 -10.21 13.61 3.56
CA HIS A 251 -10.23 14.35 2.30
C HIS A 251 -9.96 13.45 1.08
N PHE A 252 -8.95 12.58 1.17
CA PHE A 252 -8.62 11.60 0.14
C PHE A 252 -9.83 10.70 -0.15
N ARG A 253 -10.47 10.14 0.88
CA ARG A 253 -11.67 9.31 0.75
C ARG A 253 -12.77 10.05 0.00
N SER A 254 -13.13 11.25 0.45
CA SER A 254 -14.19 12.04 -0.18
C SER A 254 -13.88 12.34 -1.65
N ALA A 255 -12.66 12.79 -1.95
CA ALA A 255 -12.24 13.10 -3.31
C ALA A 255 -12.27 11.86 -4.22
N PHE A 256 -11.71 10.75 -3.75
CA PHE A 256 -11.64 9.50 -4.52
C PHE A 256 -13.04 8.91 -4.74
N TYR A 257 -13.87 8.85 -3.69
CA TYR A 257 -15.26 8.40 -3.78
C TYR A 257 -16.05 9.21 -4.81
N HIS A 258 -16.00 10.54 -4.74
CA HIS A 258 -16.70 11.38 -5.71
C HIS A 258 -16.20 11.21 -7.14
N TRP A 259 -14.90 10.98 -7.34
CA TRP A 259 -14.35 10.70 -8.66
C TRP A 259 -14.80 9.33 -9.21
N VAL A 260 -14.76 8.27 -8.40
CA VAL A 260 -15.27 6.94 -8.76
C VAL A 260 -16.78 6.97 -9.05
N ARG A 261 -17.56 7.77 -8.30
CA ARG A 261 -18.99 7.98 -8.57
C ARG A 261 -19.25 8.72 -9.89
N ARG A 262 -18.40 9.67 -10.26
CA ARG A 262 -18.46 10.32 -11.59
C ARG A 262 -18.17 9.31 -12.70
N TRP A 263 -17.18 8.44 -12.51
CA TRP A 263 -16.93 7.33 -13.43
C TRP A 263 -18.16 6.45 -13.62
N GLN A 264 -18.74 5.95 -12.53
CA GLN A 264 -19.96 5.15 -12.58
C GLN A 264 -21.10 5.87 -13.31
N ALA A 265 -21.25 7.19 -13.13
CA ALA A 265 -22.25 7.97 -13.85
C ALA A 265 -21.97 8.07 -15.36
N GLU A 266 -20.71 8.25 -15.77
CA GLU A 266 -20.31 8.22 -17.19
C GLU A 266 -20.45 6.82 -17.81
N ALA A 267 -20.18 5.78 -17.03
CA ALA A 267 -20.35 4.40 -17.47
C ALA A 267 -21.79 4.09 -17.86
N ARG A 268 -22.76 4.59 -17.08
CA ARG A 268 -24.20 4.48 -17.36
C ARG A 268 -24.64 5.20 -18.63
N LYS A 269 -23.85 6.16 -19.13
CA LYS A 269 -24.09 6.86 -20.40
C LYS A 269 -23.44 6.15 -21.60
N GLY A 270 -22.80 5.01 -21.38
CA GLY A 270 -22.09 4.25 -22.41
C GLY A 270 -20.56 4.40 -22.37
N GLY A 271 -20.00 5.20 -21.45
CA GLY A 271 -18.55 5.41 -21.29
C GLY A 271 -17.84 4.41 -20.36
N GLY A 272 -18.38 3.21 -20.14
CA GLY A 272 -18.07 2.38 -18.96
C GLY A 272 -16.90 1.43 -19.05
N ARG A 273 -16.13 1.48 -20.14
CA ARG A 273 -14.97 0.61 -20.35
C ARG A 273 -13.80 1.44 -20.85
N TRP A 274 -12.82 1.60 -19.98
CA TRP A 274 -11.55 2.27 -20.29
C TRP A 274 -10.42 1.32 -19.93
N ASP A 275 -9.38 1.32 -20.76
CA ASP A 275 -8.26 0.39 -20.63
C ASP A 275 -6.98 1.09 -20.19
N SER A 276 -7.01 2.42 -19.99
CA SER A 276 -5.85 3.17 -19.48
C SER A 276 -6.23 4.33 -18.55
N GLN A 277 -5.38 4.61 -17.56
CA GLN A 277 -5.53 5.76 -16.66
C GLN A 277 -5.68 7.08 -17.44
N ARG A 278 -4.98 7.21 -18.56
CA ARG A 278 -5.04 8.40 -19.43
C ARG A 278 -6.45 8.64 -19.97
N GLU A 279 -7.15 7.60 -20.42
CA GLU A 279 -8.53 7.70 -20.89
C GLU A 279 -9.46 8.16 -19.77
N VAL A 280 -9.32 7.57 -18.57
CA VAL A 280 -10.12 7.93 -17.40
C VAL A 280 -9.92 9.41 -17.04
N VAL A 281 -8.66 9.86 -16.97
CA VAL A 281 -8.32 11.25 -16.64
C VAL A 281 -8.78 12.20 -17.75
N GLN A 282 -8.70 11.82 -19.02
CA GLN A 282 -9.20 12.63 -20.13
C GLN A 282 -10.72 12.80 -20.07
N ALA A 283 -11.45 11.75 -19.66
CA ALA A 283 -12.91 11.78 -19.58
C ALA A 283 -13.42 12.48 -18.30
N LEU A 284 -12.81 12.22 -17.15
CA LEU A 284 -13.30 12.65 -15.84
C LEU A 284 -12.53 13.82 -15.22
N GLY A 285 -11.38 14.17 -15.80
CA GLY A 285 -10.35 14.97 -15.16
C GLY A 285 -9.58 14.18 -14.10
N PRO A 286 -8.47 14.76 -13.58
CA PRO A 286 -7.74 14.17 -12.46
C PRO A 286 -8.62 14.19 -11.20
N TRP A 287 -8.41 13.19 -10.35
CA TRP A 287 -9.19 13.04 -9.12
C TRP A 287 -8.62 13.86 -7.96
N GLU A 288 -7.31 14.10 -7.97
CA GLU A 288 -6.65 15.09 -7.13
C GLU A 288 -6.35 16.33 -7.96
N ARG A 289 -6.72 17.50 -7.43
CA ARG A 289 -6.14 18.76 -7.93
C ARG A 289 -4.73 18.81 -7.36
N GLU A 290 -3.72 18.99 -8.22
CA GLU A 290 -2.38 19.37 -7.74
C GLU A 290 -2.55 20.62 -6.87
N GLY A 291 -2.39 20.44 -5.57
CA GLY A 291 -2.51 21.48 -4.55
C GLY A 291 -1.15 21.77 -3.95
#